data_AF-G5QY56-F1
#
_entry.id   AF-G5QY56-F1
#
_cell.length_a   1.000
_cell.length_b   1.000
_cell.length_c   1.000
_cell.angle_alpha   90.00
_cell.angle_beta   90.00
_cell.angle_gamma   90.00
#
_symmetry.space_group_name_H-M   'P 1'
#
loop_
_entity.id
_entity.type
_entity.pdbx_description
1 polymer ?
#
loop_
_entity_poly.entity_id
_entity_poly.type
_entity_poly.pdbx_seq_one_letter_code
_entity_poly.pdbx_strand_id
1 'polypeptide(L)' 'MLKLSLKRGDAVHVVFSDGSNGIIEARSRCELGMHLPKSVKVTREKGAFLPENLIKRSAFLPENLIKRNQK' A
#
# COMPACT_ATOMS: atom_id res chain seq x y z
N MET A 1 0.19 -17.69 -16.57
CA MET A 1 -1.04 -17.17 -15.92
C MET A 1 -0.71 -16.88 -14.48
N LEU A 2 -0.80 -15.63 -14.05
CA LEU A 2 -0.61 -15.22 -12.66
C LEU A 2 -1.99 -14.94 -12.03
N LYS A 3 -2.22 -15.44 -10.82
CA LYS A 3 -3.45 -15.19 -10.03
C LYS A 3 -3.04 -14.51 -8.73
N LEU A 4 -3.68 -13.39 -8.42
CA LEU A 4 -3.42 -12.59 -7.21
C LEU A 4 -4.72 -12.26 -6.49
N SER A 5 -4.75 -12.44 -5.17
CA SER A 5 -5.81 -11.88 -4.32
C SER A 5 -5.35 -10.54 -3.74
N LEU A 6 -6.08 -9.48 -4.08
CA LEU A 6 -5.75 -8.10 -3.71
C LEU A 6 -6.78 -7.57 -2.71
N LYS A 7 -6.32 -6.75 -1.76
CA LYS A 7 -7.18 -5.99 -0.84
C LYS A 7 -7.28 -4.55 -1.33
N ARG A 8 -8.29 -3.80 -0.87
CA ARG A 8 -8.42 -2.37 -1.15
C ARG A 8 -7.10 -1.65 -0.80
N GLY A 9 -6.61 -0.84 -1.72
CA GLY A 9 -5.36 -0.09 -1.59
C GLY A 9 -4.11 -0.85 -1.98
N ASP A 10 -4.18 -2.16 -2.25
CA ASP A 10 -3.08 -2.86 -2.92
C ASP A 10 -2.97 -2.40 -4.38
N ALA A 11 -1.77 -2.52 -4.94
CA ALA A 11 -1.50 -2.23 -6.33
C ALA A 11 -0.70 -3.33 -7.01
N VAL A 12 -0.79 -3.37 -8.33
CA VAL A 12 0.08 -4.17 -9.19
C VAL A 12 0.79 -3.21 -10.14
N HIS A 13 2.11 -3.15 -10.04
CA HIS A 13 2.96 -2.43 -10.98
C HIS A 13 3.36 -3.39 -12.11
N VAL A 14 3.10 -2.97 -13.35
CA VAL A 14 3.39 -3.72 -14.57
C VAL A 14 4.41 -2.93 -15.38
N VAL A 15 5.51 -3.57 -15.73
CA VAL A 15 6.56 -3.00 -16.59
C VAL A 15 6.66 -3.83 -17.86
N PHE A 16 6.41 -3.18 -19.00
CA PHE A 16 6.46 -3.77 -20.33
C PHE A 16 7.90 -3.80 -20.88
N SER A 17 8.12 -4.57 -21.94
CA SER A 17 9.45 -4.77 -22.53
C SER A 17 10.02 -3.53 -23.23
N ASP A 18 9.17 -2.58 -23.61
CA ASP A 18 9.56 -1.29 -24.18
C ASP A 18 9.92 -0.26 -23.09
N GLY A 19 9.86 -0.66 -21.81
CA GLY A 19 10.14 0.21 -20.67
C GLY A 19 8.94 1.03 -20.20
N SER A 20 7.81 1.01 -20.93
CA SER A 20 6.58 1.62 -20.46
C SER A 20 6.02 0.87 -19.24
N ASN A 21 5.26 1.58 -18.40
CA ASN A 21 4.71 1.00 -17.19
C ASN A 21 3.29 1.47 -16.89
N GLY A 22 2.64 0.75 -16.00
CA GLY A 22 1.28 1.06 -15.54
C GLY A 22 1.01 0.45 -14.18
N ILE A 23 0.04 1.03 -13.48
CA ILE A 23 -0.38 0.59 -12.15
C ILE A 23 -1.85 0.20 -12.19
N ILE A 24 -2.16 -0.98 -11.64
CA ILE A 24 -3.53 -1.46 -11.41
C ILE A 24 -3.80 -1.33 -9.91
N GLU A 25 -4.67 -0.38 -9.53
CA GLU A 25 -5.12 -0.21 -8.15
C GLU A 25 -6.30 -1.13 -7.83
N ALA A 26 -6.22 -1.86 -6.72
CA ALA A 26 -7.36 -2.56 -6.16
C ALA A 26 -8.23 -1.59 -5.36
N ARG A 27 -9.35 -1.14 -5.94
CA ARG A 27 -10.35 -0.29 -5.27
C ARG A 27 -11.25 -1.05 -4.29
N SER A 28 -11.35 -2.37 -4.44
CA SER A 28 -12.07 -3.29 -3.56
C SER A 28 -11.32 -4.62 -3.45
N ARG A 29 -11.76 -5.52 -2.56
CA ARG A 29 -11.18 -6.87 -2.51
C ARG A 29 -11.54 -7.62 -3.79
N CYS A 30 -10.54 -8.09 -4.51
CA CYS A 30 -10.75 -8.78 -5.78
C CYS A 30 -9.71 -9.89 -6.00
N GLU A 31 -10.06 -10.79 -6.91
CA GLU A 31 -9.11 -11.70 -7.54
C GLU A 31 -8.74 -11.13 -8.91
N LEU A 32 -7.45 -11.05 -9.18
CA LEU A 32 -6.91 -10.57 -10.45
C LEU A 32 -6.17 -11.70 -11.14
N GLY A 33 -6.69 -12.13 -12.30
CA GLY A 33 -6.02 -13.05 -13.21
C GLY A 33 -5.36 -12.27 -14.35
N MET A 34 -4.08 -12.51 -14.60
CA MET A 34 -3.33 -11.84 -15.67
C MET A 34 -2.64 -12.84 -16.58
N HIS A 35 -2.82 -12.65 -17.88
CA HIS A 35 -2.17 -13.37 -18.96
C HIS A 35 -1.23 -12.41 -19.67
N LEU A 36 0.05 -12.49 -19.32
CA LEU A 36 1.08 -11.59 -19.81
C LEU A 36 2.22 -12.40 -20.43
N PRO A 37 2.91 -11.88 -21.46
CA PRO A 37 4.14 -12.45 -21.97
C PRO A 37 5.23 -12.52 -20.89
N LYS A 38 6.19 -13.44 -21.05
CA LYS A 38 7.31 -13.62 -20.10
C LYS A 38 8.20 -12.38 -19.95
N SER A 39 8.18 -11.49 -20.95
CA SER A 39 8.96 -10.25 -20.93
C SER A 39 8.37 -9.18 -20.00
N VAL A 40 7.10 -9.31 -19.60
CA VAL A 40 6.44 -8.36 -18.71
C VAL A 40 6.80 -8.67 -17.27
N LYS A 41 7.28 -7.66 -16.54
CA LYS A 41 7.55 -7.76 -15.10
C LYS A 41 6.34 -7.28 -14.33
N VAL A 42 5.96 -8.06 -13.32
CA VAL A 42 4.78 -7.79 -12.49
C VAL A 42 5.21 -7.80 -11.03
N THR A 43 4.95 -6.70 -10.33
CA THR A 43 5.25 -6.55 -8.90
C THR A 43 3.98 -6.19 -8.16
N ARG A 44 3.72 -6.87 -7.03
CA ARG A 44 2.63 -6.49 -6.12
C ARG A 44 3.14 -5.52 -5.08
N GLU A 45 2.40 -4.43 -4.89
CA GLU A 45 2.65 -3.45 -3.83
C GLU A 45 1.49 -3.49 -2.83
N LYS A 46 1.76 -3.89 -1.59
CA LYS A 46 0.73 -4.00 -0.56
C LYS A 46 0.44 -2.62 0.02
N GLY A 47 -0.83 -2.24 0.05
CA GLY A 47 -1.27 -0.97 0.63
C GLY A 47 -0.67 0.29 -0.02
N ALA A 48 -0.24 0.23 -1.28
CA ALA A 48 0.34 1.36 -2.01
C ALA A 48 -0.53 2.61 -2.03
N PHE A 49 -1.86 2.41 -2.04
CA PHE A 49 -2.86 3.49 -2.04
C PHE A 49 -3.66 3.54 -0.73
N LEU A 50 -3.16 2.95 0.35
CA LEU A 50 -3.73 3.22 1.67
C LEU A 50 -3.28 4.61 2.11
N PRO A 51 -4.19 5.45 2.65
CA PRO A 51 -3.76 6.68 3.28
C PRO A 51 -2.76 6.33 4.39
N GLU A 52 -1.60 6.98 4.39
CA GLU A 52 -0.70 6.89 5.54
C GLU A 52 -1.53 7.24 6.78
N ASN A 53 -1.51 6.37 7.79
CA ASN A 53 -2.09 6.70 9.07
C ASN A 53 -1.32 7.90 9.62
N LEU A 54 -1.79 9.12 9.34
CA LEU A 54 -1.22 10.38 9.82
C LEU A 54 -1.31 10.54 11.34
N ILE A 55 -1.85 9.53 12.05
CA ILE A 55 -1.65 9.34 13.48
C ILE A 55 -0.23 8.81 13.71
N LYS A 56 0.78 9.67 13.48
CA LYS A 56 2.03 9.55 14.24
C LYS A 56 1.62 9.61 15.72
N ARG A 57 2.00 8.60 16.51
CA ARG A 57 1.99 8.71 17.98
C ARG A 57 3.05 9.73 18.41
N SER A 58 2.84 11.01 18.12
CA SER A 58 3.57 12.11 18.76
C SER A 58 2.79 12.54 20.00
N ALA A 59 2.73 11.65 20.99
CA ALA A 59 2.26 12.02 22.33
C ALA A 59 2.84 11.03 23.35
N PHE A 60 4.16 10.89 23.37
CA PHE A 60 4.83 10.66 24.64
C PHE A 60 4.97 12.06 25.26
N LEU A 61 3.89 12.56 25.88
CA LEU A 61 4.04 13.66 26.82
C LEU A 61 4.87 13.10 27.98
N PRO A 62 6.06 13.65 28.29
CA PRO A 62 6.78 13.19 29.47
C PRO A 62 5.89 13.42 30.69
N GLU A 63 5.81 12.41 31.58
CA GLU A 63 4.99 12.39 32.80
C GLU A 63 5.16 13.63 33.69
N ASN A 64 6.22 14.40 33.47
CA ASN A 64 6.61 15.60 34.18
C ASN A 64 5.65 16.79 33.99
N LEU A 65 4.74 16.77 33.01
CA LEU A 65 3.72 17.82 32.81
C LEU A 65 2.40 17.56 33.55
N ILE A 66 2.15 16.34 34.04
CA ILE A 66 0.90 16.00 34.74
C ILE A 66 0.90 16.53 36.19
N LYS A 67 2.08 16.75 36.78
CA LYS A 67 2.21 17.14 38.21
C LYS A 67 2.08 18.64 38.50
N ARG A 68 1.87 19.52 37.51
CA ARG A 68 1.74 20.98 37.76
C ARG A 68 0.31 21.47 38.04
N ASN A 69 -0.70 20.60 37.95
CA ASN A 69 -2.10 20.97 38.18
C ASN A 69 -2.80 20.09 39.22
N GLN A 70 -2.08 19.64 40.25
CA GLN A 70 -2.70 19.15 41.48
C GLN A 70 -2.08 19.87 42.67
N LYS A 71 -2.79 20.92 43.12
CA LYS A 71 -2.75 21.59 44.42
C LYS A 71 -1.40 22.04 44.98
#